data_AF-A0A7E5WZB0-F1
#
_entry.id   AF-A0A7E5WZB0-F1
#
_cell.length_a   1.000
_cell.length_b   1.000
_cell.length_c   1.000
_cell.angle_alpha   90.00
_cell.angle_beta   90.00
_cell.angle_gamma   90.00
#
_symmetry.space_group_name_H-M   'P 1'
#
loop_
_entity.id
_entity.type
_entity.pdbx_description
1 polymer ?
#
loop_
_entity_poly.entity_id
_entity_poly.type
_entity_poly.pdbx_seq_one_letter_code
_entity_poly.pdbx_strand_id
1 'polypeptide(L)'
;MTTVYGVTKFGARLQIAKQLKDIDDFPKEHVWSCSQYLTAKTFDSLREMFTSTKLIQDWFTDCAKLISAVCGESVEWVTPLGLPVVQPYYRRAGTAQPHRPPLDQQQRPCTMKQRNAFPPNFIHSLDSSHMMLTALHCEAAGLTFVSVHDCFWTHPNTVDLMNKICREQFVALHSQPILEDLSAFLVNRYSYDESELEDRSIGAANKKRVNSLLQKVPSKGDFDLTSVLKSVYFFS
;
A
#
# COMPACT_ATOMS: atom_id res chain seq x y z
N MET A 1 -13.29 -4.22 -2.26
CA MET A 1 -12.47 -3.45 -3.21
C MET A 1 -11.70 -2.32 -2.53
N THR A 2 -12.35 -1.34 -1.90
CA THR A 2 -11.69 -0.10 -1.46
C THR A 2 -10.90 -0.21 -0.15
N THR A 3 -11.03 -1.30 0.60
CA THR A 3 -10.37 -1.50 1.90
C THR A 3 -8.85 -1.66 1.80
N VAL A 4 -8.36 -2.32 0.75
CA VAL A 4 -6.91 -2.41 0.46
C VAL A 4 -6.32 -1.05 0.09
N TYR A 5 -7.17 -0.11 -0.35
CA TYR A 5 -6.81 1.26 -0.71
C TYR A 5 -7.03 2.26 0.43
N GLY A 6 -7.05 1.79 1.68
CA GLY A 6 -7.06 2.66 2.86
C GLY A 6 -8.44 3.19 3.28
N VAL A 7 -9.54 2.60 2.78
CA VAL A 7 -10.87 2.95 3.28
C VAL A 7 -11.02 2.59 4.76
N THR A 8 -11.38 3.61 5.55
CA THR A 8 -11.67 3.46 6.97
C THR A 8 -13.08 2.89 7.18
N LYS A 9 -13.38 2.39 8.39
CA LYS A 9 -14.75 1.98 8.77
C LYS A 9 -15.79 3.07 8.49
N PHE A 10 -15.42 4.33 8.65
CA PHE A 10 -16.30 5.45 8.33
C PHE A 10 -16.62 5.53 6.83
N GLY A 11 -15.59 5.45 5.97
CA GLY A 11 -15.76 5.46 4.52
C GLY A 11 -16.56 4.26 4.02
N ALA A 12 -16.27 3.05 4.54
CA ALA A 12 -16.99 1.84 4.20
C ALA A 12 -18.48 1.92 4.57
N ARG A 13 -18.80 2.47 5.74
CA ARG A 13 -20.19 2.69 6.15
C ARG A 13 -20.93 3.60 5.20
N LEU A 14 -20.30 4.68 4.71
CA LEU A 14 -20.91 5.56 3.73
C LEU A 14 -21.15 4.86 2.38
N GLN A 15 -20.21 4.02 1.95
CA GLN A 15 -20.37 3.20 0.74
C GLN A 15 -21.54 2.22 0.88
N ILE A 16 -21.63 1.49 1.99
CA ILE A 16 -22.74 0.56 2.27
C ILE A 16 -24.06 1.31 2.39
N ALA A 17 -24.08 2.44 3.11
CA ALA A 17 -25.28 3.26 3.25
C ALA A 17 -25.79 3.78 1.91
N LYS A 18 -24.89 4.12 0.97
CA LYS A 18 -25.27 4.48 -0.40
C LYS A 18 -25.97 3.31 -1.08
N GLN A 19 -25.38 2.11 -1.05
CA GLN A 19 -25.97 0.93 -1.67
C GLN A 19 -27.34 0.55 -1.06
N LEU A 20 -27.50 0.64 0.27
CA LEU A 20 -28.79 0.39 0.92
C LEU A 20 -29.87 1.39 0.51
N LYS A 21 -29.50 2.64 0.23
CA LYS A 21 -30.45 3.66 -0.26
C LYS A 21 -30.91 3.38 -1.68
N ASP A 22 -30.09 2.73 -2.49
CA ASP A 22 -30.38 2.43 -3.90
C ASP A 22 -31.28 1.18 -4.06
N ILE A 23 -31.56 0.43 -2.99
CA ILE A 23 -32.47 -0.74 -3.00
C ILE A 23 -33.90 -0.28 -2.69
N ASP A 24 -34.82 -0.30 -3.66
CA ASP A 24 -36.17 0.26 -3.53
C ASP A 24 -36.95 -0.31 -2.32
N ASP A 25 -36.96 -1.62 -2.14
CA ASP A 25 -37.71 -2.30 -1.07
C ASP A 25 -37.02 -2.27 0.31
N PHE A 26 -35.88 -1.60 0.45
CA PHE A 26 -35.15 -1.52 1.72
C PHE A 26 -35.70 -0.41 2.63
N PRO A 27 -36.00 -0.68 3.92
CA PRO A 27 -36.51 0.32 4.86
C PRO A 27 -35.52 1.47 5.08
N LYS A 28 -35.85 2.67 4.59
CA LYS A 28 -34.91 3.81 4.52
C LYS A 28 -34.54 4.36 5.90
N GLU A 29 -35.41 4.20 6.88
CA GLU A 29 -35.19 4.51 8.30
C GLU A 29 -34.06 3.69 8.93
N HIS A 30 -33.80 2.48 8.41
CA HIS A 30 -32.79 1.57 8.95
C HIS A 30 -31.44 1.64 8.24
N VAL A 31 -31.31 2.47 7.20
CA VAL A 31 -30.06 2.61 6.42
C VAL A 31 -28.86 2.86 7.32
N TRP A 32 -28.99 3.74 8.32
CA TRP A 32 -27.86 4.10 9.16
C TRP A 32 -27.45 2.97 10.12
N SER A 33 -28.39 2.38 10.85
CA SER A 33 -28.11 1.28 11.79
C SER A 33 -27.64 0.02 11.05
N CYS A 34 -28.29 -0.35 9.95
CA CYS A 34 -27.90 -1.50 9.14
C CYS A 34 -26.54 -1.29 8.46
N SER A 35 -26.24 -0.09 7.94
CA SER A 35 -24.91 0.18 7.37
C SER A 35 -23.80 0.06 8.41
N GLN A 36 -24.03 0.48 9.65
CA GLN A 36 -23.06 0.31 10.74
C GLN A 36 -22.82 -1.18 11.06
N TYR A 37 -23.91 -1.95 11.21
CA TYR A 37 -23.83 -3.39 11.46
C TYR A 37 -23.10 -4.14 10.33
N LEU A 38 -23.51 -3.89 9.08
CA LEU A 38 -22.90 -4.50 7.90
C LEU A 38 -21.43 -4.12 7.78
N THR A 39 -21.06 -2.87 8.06
CA THR A 39 -19.65 -2.45 8.09
C THR A 39 -18.87 -3.28 9.11
N ALA A 40 -19.40 -3.47 10.32
CA ALA A 40 -18.72 -4.28 11.33
C ALA A 40 -18.52 -5.72 10.83
N LYS A 41 -19.58 -6.35 10.32
CA LYS A 41 -19.53 -7.72 9.79
C LYS A 41 -18.58 -7.87 8.59
N THR A 42 -18.60 -6.93 7.65
CA THR A 42 -17.65 -6.94 6.52
C THR A 42 -16.21 -6.88 6.99
N PHE A 43 -15.87 -6.03 7.97
CA PHE A 43 -14.51 -5.95 8.51
C PHE A 43 -14.13 -7.18 9.35
N ASP A 44 -15.08 -7.82 10.01
CA ASP A 44 -14.86 -9.09 10.71
C ASP A 44 -14.52 -10.20 9.71
N SER A 45 -15.33 -10.35 8.65
CA SER A 45 -15.07 -11.33 7.58
C SER A 45 -13.74 -11.08 6.86
N LEU A 46 -13.41 -9.82 6.55
CA LEU A 46 -12.12 -9.50 5.92
C LEU A 46 -10.92 -9.86 6.81
N ARG A 47 -11.04 -9.68 8.14
CA ARG A 47 -9.97 -10.05 9.07
C ARG A 47 -9.78 -11.55 9.16
N GLU A 48 -10.86 -12.31 9.12
CA GLU A 48 -10.82 -13.77 9.12
C GLU A 48 -10.22 -14.32 7.82
N MET A 49 -10.61 -13.77 6.67
CA MET A 49 -10.17 -14.28 5.36
C MET A 49 -8.73 -13.88 4.99
N PHE A 50 -8.22 -12.74 5.47
CA PHE A 50 -6.96 -12.15 5.01
C PHE A 50 -5.98 -11.81 6.15
N THR A 51 -5.69 -12.81 6.99
CA THR A 51 -4.78 -12.66 8.14
C THR A 51 -3.39 -12.19 7.74
N SER A 52 -2.74 -12.83 6.77
CA SER A 52 -1.39 -12.46 6.30
C SER A 52 -1.35 -11.04 5.70
N THR A 53 -2.33 -10.68 4.87
CA THR A 53 -2.46 -9.32 4.33
C THR A 53 -2.57 -8.29 5.44
N LYS A 54 -3.31 -8.61 6.51
CA LYS A 54 -3.48 -7.72 7.65
C LYS A 54 -2.16 -7.50 8.40
N LEU A 55 -1.37 -8.57 8.60
CA LEU A 55 -0.05 -8.46 9.23
C LEU A 55 0.90 -7.54 8.45
N ILE A 56 0.90 -7.64 7.11
CA ILE A 56 1.70 -6.77 6.24
C ILE A 56 1.21 -5.32 6.34
N GLN A 57 -0.11 -5.09 6.28
CA GLN A 57 -0.68 -3.75 6.39
C GLN A 57 -0.37 -3.10 7.75
N ASP A 58 -0.43 -3.86 8.84
CA ASP A 58 -0.11 -3.38 10.18
C ASP A 58 1.39 -3.07 10.30
N TRP A 59 2.26 -3.92 9.76
CA TRP A 59 3.70 -3.67 9.69
C TRP A 59 4.01 -2.38 8.93
N PHE A 60 3.43 -2.17 7.76
CA PHE A 60 3.55 -0.91 7.01
C PHE A 60 3.08 0.30 7.82
N THR A 61 1.88 0.21 8.42
CA THR A 61 1.30 1.31 9.19
C THR A 61 2.18 1.70 10.38
N ASP A 62 2.72 0.70 11.08
CA ASP A 62 3.59 0.93 12.24
C ASP A 62 4.96 1.48 11.82
N CYS A 63 5.55 0.98 10.73
CA CYS A 63 6.81 1.52 10.18
C CYS A 63 6.67 2.99 9.83
N ALA A 64 5.66 3.33 9.02
CA ALA A 64 5.39 4.70 8.61
C ALA A 64 5.08 5.64 9.79
N LYS A 65 4.40 5.13 10.83
CA LYS A 65 4.17 5.87 12.07
C LYS A 65 5.48 6.18 12.78
N LEU A 66 6.38 5.21 12.95
CA LEU A 66 7.65 5.42 13.65
C LEU A 66 8.62 6.29 12.84
N ILE A 67 8.77 6.06 11.53
CA ILE A 67 9.59 6.90 10.65
C ILE A 67 9.17 8.36 10.77
N SER A 68 7.87 8.64 10.62
CA SER A 68 7.39 10.03 10.65
C SER A 68 7.36 10.66 12.05
N ALA A 69 7.14 9.89 13.12
CA ALA A 69 7.02 10.43 14.48
C ALA A 69 8.35 10.50 15.25
N VAL A 70 9.28 9.58 14.97
CA VAL A 70 10.58 9.46 15.67
C VAL A 70 11.70 10.04 14.82
N CYS A 71 11.84 9.61 13.55
CA CYS A 71 12.86 10.15 12.64
C CYS A 71 12.48 11.56 12.17
N GLY A 72 11.17 11.87 12.13
CA GLY A 72 10.69 13.17 11.65
C GLY A 72 10.76 13.29 10.13
N GLU A 73 10.83 12.17 9.43
CA GLU A 73 11.02 12.09 7.98
C GLU A 73 9.78 11.53 7.26
N SER A 74 9.65 11.83 5.98
CA SER A 74 8.63 11.22 5.12
C SER A 74 9.03 9.79 4.79
N VAL A 75 8.05 8.93 4.53
CA VAL A 75 8.32 7.56 4.09
C VAL A 75 8.71 7.57 2.62
N GLU A 76 9.80 6.86 2.33
CA GLU A 76 10.38 6.69 1.01
C GLU A 76 10.62 5.19 0.74
N TRP A 77 10.56 4.80 -0.52
CA TRP A 77 10.97 3.47 -0.97
C TRP A 77 11.35 3.51 -2.45
N VAL A 78 11.90 2.41 -2.95
CA VAL A 78 12.18 2.20 -4.37
C VAL A 78 11.36 1.01 -4.85
N THR A 79 10.67 1.16 -5.97
CA THR A 79 9.92 0.06 -6.58
C THR A 79 10.86 -1.02 -7.12
N PRO A 80 10.39 -2.26 -7.38
CA PRO A 80 11.20 -3.30 -8.02
C PRO A 80 11.76 -2.91 -9.41
N LEU A 81 11.21 -1.88 -10.05
CA LEU A 81 11.71 -1.33 -11.32
C LEU A 81 12.68 -0.14 -11.14
N GLY A 82 13.12 0.14 -9.90
CA GLY A 82 14.09 1.20 -9.62
C GLY A 82 13.51 2.61 -9.52
N LEU A 83 12.19 2.79 -9.60
CA LEU A 83 11.55 4.10 -9.43
C LEU A 83 11.51 4.48 -7.93
N PRO A 84 12.16 5.58 -7.50
CA PRO A 84 12.03 6.10 -6.15
C PRO A 84 10.66 6.75 -5.92
N VAL A 85 10.06 6.50 -4.77
CA VAL A 85 8.75 7.02 -4.36
C VAL A 85 8.86 7.67 -2.99
N VAL A 86 8.29 8.86 -2.85
CA VAL A 86 8.27 9.64 -1.60
C VAL A 86 6.83 10.04 -1.29
N GLN A 87 6.40 9.87 -0.04
CA GLN A 87 5.09 10.34 0.40
C GLN A 87 5.10 11.85 0.70
N PRO A 88 4.36 12.71 -0.04
CA PRO A 88 4.44 14.16 0.10
C PRO A 88 3.54 14.71 1.22
N TYR A 89 3.32 13.95 2.28
CA TYR A 89 2.36 14.32 3.32
C TYR A 89 3.03 15.07 4.47
N TYR A 90 3.05 16.38 4.34
CA TYR A 90 3.56 17.30 5.34
C TYR A 90 2.42 17.99 6.10
N ARG A 91 2.70 18.46 7.32
CA ARG A 91 1.76 19.32 8.05
C ARG A 91 1.64 20.63 7.27
N ARG A 92 0.41 21.07 7.03
CA ARG A 92 0.18 22.43 6.49
C ARG A 92 0.79 23.42 7.48
N ALA A 93 1.61 24.33 6.99
CA ALA A 93 1.92 25.54 7.74
C ALA A 93 0.57 26.18 8.11
N GLY A 94 0.34 26.46 9.39
CA GLY A 94 -0.80 27.28 9.79
C GLY A 94 -0.79 28.56 8.96
N THR A 95 -1.96 29.17 8.71
CA THR A 95 -2.13 30.43 7.98
C THR A 95 -1.02 31.43 8.33
N ALA A 96 0.05 31.45 7.53
CA ALA A 96 1.19 32.31 7.71
C ALA A 96 1.10 33.40 6.65
N GLN A 97 1.25 34.63 7.13
CA GLN A 97 1.06 35.90 6.45
C GLN A 97 1.63 35.94 5.01
N PRO A 98 1.01 36.72 4.09
CA PRO A 98 1.27 36.69 2.65
C PRO A 98 2.66 37.19 2.18
N HIS A 99 3.63 37.38 3.07
CA HIS A 99 4.89 38.09 2.77
C HIS A 99 6.19 37.42 3.24
N ARG A 100 6.22 36.09 3.46
CA ARG A 100 7.51 35.39 3.63
C ARG A 100 7.74 34.36 2.53
N PRO A 101 8.81 34.48 1.72
CA PRO A 101 9.24 33.39 0.86
C PRO A 101 9.63 32.21 1.78
N PRO A 102 9.25 30.96 1.46
CA PRO A 102 9.60 29.82 2.29
C PRO A 102 11.07 29.48 2.06
N LEU A 103 11.96 30.15 2.79
CA LEU A 103 13.30 29.65 3.04
C LEU A 103 13.18 28.51 4.05
N ASP A 104 13.30 27.29 3.55
CA ASP A 104 13.85 26.13 4.27
C ASP A 104 13.20 25.75 5.62
N GLN A 105 11.88 25.95 5.76
CA GLN A 105 11.15 25.30 6.85
C GLN A 105 10.98 23.83 6.49
N GLN A 106 11.87 22.98 7.00
CA GLN A 106 11.69 21.53 7.12
C GLN A 106 10.26 21.23 7.56
N GLN A 107 9.37 20.96 6.61
CA GLN A 107 7.98 20.75 6.94
C GLN A 107 7.91 19.41 7.67
N ARG A 108 7.43 19.41 8.91
CA ARG A 108 7.28 18.16 9.66
C ARG A 108 6.26 17.26 8.95
N PRO A 109 6.55 15.95 8.79
CA PRO A 109 5.60 15.01 8.23
C PRO A 109 4.28 14.97 9.01
N CYS A 110 3.19 14.78 8.28
CA CYS A 110 1.89 14.51 8.87
C CYS A 110 1.77 13.01 9.16
N THR A 111 2.15 12.58 10.36
CA THR A 111 2.17 11.17 10.79
C THR A 111 0.89 10.41 10.46
N MET A 112 -0.28 11.03 10.68
CA MET A 112 -1.57 10.41 10.36
C MET A 112 -1.75 10.11 8.87
N LYS A 113 -1.30 11.00 7.98
CA LYS A 113 -1.40 10.80 6.54
C LYS A 113 -0.33 9.84 6.03
N GLN A 114 0.91 9.99 6.48
CA GLN A 114 2.03 9.08 6.16
C GLN A 114 1.62 7.62 6.44
N ARG A 115 1.24 7.33 7.70
CA ARG A 115 0.89 5.95 8.10
C ARG A 115 -0.32 5.37 7.39
N ASN A 116 -1.36 6.18 7.14
CA ASN A 116 -2.60 5.69 6.55
C ASN A 116 -2.46 5.49 5.03
N ALA A 117 -1.58 6.26 4.38
CA ALA A 117 -1.36 6.21 2.94
C ALA A 117 -0.20 5.29 2.54
N PHE A 118 0.69 4.89 3.46
CA PHE A 118 1.83 4.06 3.09
C PHE A 118 1.40 2.69 2.54
N PRO A 119 0.53 1.90 3.22
CA PRO A 119 0.07 0.63 2.66
C PRO A 119 -0.53 0.74 1.25
N PRO A 120 -1.54 1.61 0.99
CA PRO A 120 -2.13 1.69 -0.35
C PRO A 120 -1.16 2.24 -1.40
N ASN A 121 -0.31 3.21 -1.06
CA ASN A 121 0.66 3.75 -2.02
C ASN A 121 1.72 2.70 -2.39
N PHE A 122 2.16 1.88 -1.42
CA PHE A 122 3.09 0.80 -1.70
C PHE A 122 2.49 -0.24 -2.64
N ILE A 123 1.25 -0.70 -2.38
CA ILE A 123 0.55 -1.63 -3.27
C ILE A 123 0.36 -1.04 -4.67
N HIS A 124 -0.08 0.21 -4.79
CA HIS A 124 -0.19 0.88 -6.09
C HIS A 124 1.14 0.96 -6.85
N SER A 125 2.26 1.08 -6.13
CA SER A 125 3.58 1.06 -6.77
C SER A 125 3.94 -0.33 -7.31
N LEU A 126 3.45 -1.41 -6.69
CA LEU A 126 3.59 -2.78 -7.21
C LEU A 126 2.65 -3.03 -8.38
N ASP A 127 1.38 -2.58 -8.30
CA ASP A 127 0.43 -2.66 -9.42
C ASP A 127 1.00 -1.95 -10.66
N SER A 128 1.58 -0.76 -10.45
CA SER A 128 2.28 0.00 -11.49
C SER A 128 3.47 -0.76 -12.05
N SER A 129 4.27 -1.42 -11.20
CA SER A 129 5.42 -2.22 -11.62
C SER A 129 4.99 -3.42 -12.46
N HIS A 130 3.93 -4.12 -12.05
CA HIS A 130 3.37 -5.26 -12.79
C HIS A 130 2.80 -4.84 -14.14
N MET A 131 2.05 -3.73 -14.18
CA MET A 131 1.53 -3.15 -15.42
C MET A 131 2.66 -2.76 -16.38
N MET A 132 3.70 -2.08 -15.90
CA MET A 132 4.85 -1.69 -16.72
C MET A 132 5.61 -2.90 -17.27
N LEU A 133 5.87 -3.92 -16.44
CA LEU A 133 6.49 -5.17 -16.88
C LEU A 133 5.66 -5.87 -17.97
N THR A 134 4.34 -5.95 -17.76
CA THR A 134 3.41 -6.53 -18.73
C THR A 134 3.43 -5.76 -20.04
N ALA A 135 3.40 -4.42 -19.99
CA ALA A 135 3.46 -3.56 -21.17
C ALA A 135 4.73 -3.79 -21.99
N LEU A 136 5.90 -3.78 -21.33
CA LEU A 136 7.20 -3.97 -21.99
C LEU A 136 7.32 -5.34 -22.67
N HIS A 137 6.83 -6.40 -22.01
CA HIS A 137 6.87 -7.75 -22.58
C HIS A 137 5.82 -7.96 -23.68
N CYS A 138 4.65 -7.33 -23.57
CA CYS A 138 3.68 -7.28 -24.66
C CYS A 138 4.26 -6.57 -25.89
N GLU A 139 4.90 -5.41 -25.72
CA GLU A 139 5.56 -4.68 -26.79
C GLU A 139 6.66 -5.53 -27.45
N ALA A 140 7.52 -6.17 -26.66
CA ALA A 140 8.55 -7.07 -27.16
C ALA A 140 7.99 -8.27 -27.94
N ALA A 141 6.78 -8.73 -27.61
CA ALA A 141 6.06 -9.78 -28.32
C ALA A 141 5.21 -9.26 -29.50
N GLY A 142 5.24 -7.95 -29.80
CA GLY A 142 4.54 -7.33 -30.91
C GLY A 142 3.06 -7.04 -30.66
N LEU A 143 2.63 -6.94 -29.40
CA LEU A 143 1.25 -6.62 -29.02
C LEU A 143 1.08 -5.11 -28.82
N THR A 144 -0.04 -4.58 -29.30
CA THR A 144 -0.52 -3.27 -28.86
C THR A 144 -1.08 -3.38 -27.45
N PHE A 145 -0.48 -2.69 -26.48
CA PHE A 145 -0.93 -2.71 -25.10
C PHE A 145 -1.31 -1.31 -24.62
N VAL A 146 -2.47 -1.20 -23.94
CA VAL A 146 -2.81 -0.03 -23.14
C VAL A 146 -3.41 -0.48 -21.81
N SER A 147 -3.27 0.36 -20.78
CA SER A 147 -3.79 0.04 -19.45
C SER A 147 -4.57 1.20 -18.85
N VAL A 148 -5.67 0.89 -18.17
CA VAL A 148 -6.31 1.77 -17.20
C VAL A 148 -6.10 1.14 -15.82
N HIS A 149 -4.98 1.48 -15.18
CA HIS A 149 -4.52 0.84 -13.94
C HIS A 149 -4.45 -0.70 -14.05
N ASP A 150 -5.35 -1.41 -13.37
CA ASP A 150 -5.46 -2.87 -13.32
C ASP A 150 -6.29 -3.47 -14.47
N CYS A 151 -6.77 -2.65 -15.40
CA CYS A 151 -7.44 -3.10 -16.62
C CYS A 151 -6.47 -3.07 -17.81
N PHE A 152 -6.12 -4.23 -18.36
CA PHE A 152 -5.18 -4.37 -19.49
C PHE A 152 -5.93 -4.64 -20.79
N TRP A 153 -5.63 -3.86 -21.82
CA TRP A 153 -6.31 -3.89 -23.11
C TRP A 153 -5.33 -4.20 -24.24
N THR A 154 -5.79 -5.02 -25.18
CA THR A 154 -5.10 -5.36 -26.42
C THR A 154 -6.13 -5.69 -27.52
N HIS A 155 -5.69 -6.01 -28.73
CA HIS A 155 -6.59 -6.48 -29.79
C HIS A 155 -7.16 -7.87 -29.49
N PRO A 156 -8.41 -8.17 -29.92
CA PRO A 156 -9.09 -9.44 -29.59
C PRO A 156 -8.30 -10.71 -29.91
N ASN A 157 -7.54 -10.71 -31.00
CA ASN A 157 -6.72 -11.84 -31.44
C ASN A 157 -5.45 -12.07 -30.60
N THR A 158 -5.15 -11.21 -29.63
CA THR A 158 -3.93 -11.27 -28.81
C THR A 158 -4.20 -11.37 -27.30
N VAL A 159 -5.48 -11.48 -26.89
CA VAL A 159 -5.89 -11.55 -25.49
C VAL A 159 -5.24 -12.73 -24.77
N ASP A 160 -5.21 -13.92 -25.38
CA ASP A 160 -4.60 -15.11 -24.78
C ASP A 160 -3.11 -14.93 -24.48
N LEU A 161 -2.39 -14.28 -25.41
CA LEU A 161 -0.97 -14.01 -25.26
C LEU A 161 -0.71 -12.92 -24.22
N MET A 162 -1.51 -11.85 -24.19
CA MET A 162 -1.45 -10.83 -23.14
C MET A 162 -1.72 -11.45 -21.76
N ASN A 163 -2.70 -12.33 -21.62
CA ASN A 163 -3.02 -13.00 -20.36
C ASN A 163 -1.90 -13.95 -19.91
N LYS A 164 -1.21 -14.61 -20.86
CA LYS A 164 0.00 -15.38 -20.55
C LYS A 164 1.10 -14.48 -20.00
N ILE A 165 1.43 -13.39 -20.72
CA ILE A 165 2.47 -12.43 -20.31
C ILE A 165 2.13 -11.80 -18.95
N CYS A 166 0.88 -11.37 -18.74
CA CYS A 166 0.42 -10.80 -17.48
C CYS A 166 0.71 -11.73 -16.29
N ARG A 167 0.37 -13.02 -16.39
CA ARG A 167 0.63 -14.02 -15.35
C ARG A 167 2.12 -14.26 -15.14
N GLU A 168 2.89 -14.35 -16.23
CA GLU A 168 4.35 -14.52 -16.17
C GLU A 168 5.02 -13.34 -15.44
N GLN A 169 4.63 -12.11 -15.75
CA GLN A 169 5.19 -10.92 -15.13
C GLN A 169 4.73 -10.75 -13.68
N PHE A 170 3.51 -11.17 -13.32
CA PHE A 170 3.07 -11.18 -11.93
C PHE A 170 3.92 -12.14 -11.09
N VAL A 171 4.12 -13.36 -11.59
CA VAL A 171 4.95 -14.37 -10.91
C VAL A 171 6.39 -13.88 -10.82
N ALA A 172 6.98 -13.38 -11.91
CA ALA A 172 8.34 -12.86 -11.92
C ALA A 172 8.54 -11.72 -10.90
N LEU A 173 7.59 -10.79 -10.80
CA LEU A 173 7.63 -9.69 -9.84
C LEU A 173 7.57 -10.21 -8.39
N HIS A 174 6.56 -11.04 -8.07
CA HIS A 174 6.34 -11.51 -6.71
C HIS A 174 7.27 -12.66 -6.28
N SER A 175 8.06 -13.23 -7.20
CA SER A 175 9.18 -14.10 -6.88
C SER A 175 10.37 -13.35 -6.28
N GLN A 176 10.46 -12.03 -6.45
CA GLN A 176 11.48 -11.20 -5.80
C GLN A 176 11.20 -11.07 -4.29
N PRO A 177 12.23 -10.89 -3.46
CA PRO A 177 12.09 -10.71 -2.01
C PRO A 177 11.65 -9.28 -1.65
N ILE A 178 10.51 -8.83 -2.20
CA ILE A 178 10.04 -7.43 -2.17
C ILE A 178 10.00 -6.83 -0.76
N LEU A 179 9.48 -7.57 0.23
CA LEU A 179 9.34 -7.05 1.60
C LEU A 179 10.68 -7.03 2.34
N GLU A 180 11.55 -7.99 2.05
CA GLU A 180 12.90 -8.03 2.58
C GLU A 180 13.75 -6.90 2.00
N ASP A 181 13.65 -6.64 0.69
CA ASP A 181 14.34 -5.52 0.03
C ASP A 181 13.84 -4.17 0.55
N LEU A 182 12.52 -4.03 0.74
CA LEU A 182 11.94 -2.86 1.39
C LEU A 182 12.48 -2.71 2.82
N SER A 183 12.50 -3.78 3.62
CA SER A 183 13.03 -3.76 4.99
C SER A 183 14.50 -3.32 5.01
N ALA A 184 15.34 -3.88 4.13
CA ALA A 184 16.73 -3.50 4.01
C ALA A 184 16.90 -2.01 3.63
N PHE A 185 16.11 -1.51 2.68
CA PHE A 185 16.09 -0.09 2.33
C PHE A 185 15.70 0.79 3.53
N LEU A 186 14.62 0.45 4.23
CA LEU A 186 14.14 1.22 5.37
C LEU A 186 15.15 1.23 6.52
N VAL A 187 15.78 0.08 6.82
CA VAL A 187 16.84 -0.03 7.82
C VAL A 187 18.01 0.86 7.42
N ASN A 188 18.52 0.75 6.19
CA ASN A 188 19.64 1.56 5.73
C ASN A 188 19.35 3.07 5.79
N ARG A 189 18.09 3.48 5.57
CA ARG A 189 17.71 4.89 5.49
C ARG A 189 17.32 5.53 6.82
N TYR A 190 16.69 4.76 7.73
CA TYR A 190 16.01 5.31 8.92
C TYR A 190 16.46 4.68 10.24
N SER A 191 17.32 3.67 10.23
CA SER A 191 17.85 3.10 11.48
C SER A 191 18.85 4.05 12.14
N TYR A 192 19.02 3.86 13.44
CA TYR A 192 19.98 4.61 14.27
C TYR A 192 21.18 3.73 14.61
N ASP A 193 22.35 4.35 14.73
CA ASP A 193 23.59 3.67 15.13
C ASP A 193 23.56 3.25 16.61
N GLU A 194 24.37 2.25 16.97
CA GLU A 194 24.42 1.70 18.35
C GLU A 194 24.68 2.77 19.42
N SER A 195 25.51 3.76 19.12
CA SER A 195 25.82 4.88 20.02
C SER A 195 24.59 5.73 20.36
N GLU A 196 23.63 5.83 19.42
CA GLU A 196 22.38 6.55 19.64
C GLU A 196 21.32 5.73 20.38
N LEU A 197 21.55 4.41 20.50
CA LEU A 197 20.67 3.47 21.19
C LEU A 197 21.06 3.29 22.67
N GLU A 198 22.19 3.82 23.13
CA GLU A 198 22.55 3.73 24.55
C GLU A 198 21.48 4.41 25.43
N ASP A 199 21.15 3.84 26.60
CA ASP A 199 20.03 4.33 27.43
C ASP A 199 20.22 5.76 27.97
N ARG A 200 21.43 6.31 27.82
CA ARG A 200 21.77 7.71 28.14
C ARG A 200 21.34 8.69 27.04
N SER A 201 21.06 8.20 25.83
CA SER A 201 20.64 8.98 24.66
C SER A 201 19.15 9.36 24.75
N ILE A 202 18.83 10.61 24.39
CA ILE A 202 17.45 11.11 24.40
C ILE A 202 16.61 10.30 23.41
N GLY A 203 15.56 9.66 23.92
CA GLY A 203 14.64 8.87 23.10
C GLY A 203 15.18 7.51 22.66
N ALA A 204 16.25 7.00 23.28
CA ALA A 204 16.86 5.70 22.97
C ALA A 204 15.84 4.56 22.86
N ALA A 205 14.86 4.50 23.77
CA ALA A 205 13.80 3.48 23.72
C ALA A 205 12.97 3.51 22.41
N ASN A 206 12.66 4.71 21.91
CA ASN A 206 11.94 4.86 20.64
C ASN A 206 12.82 4.53 19.44
N LYS A 207 14.11 4.92 19.48
CA LYS A 207 15.10 4.58 18.44
C LYS A 207 15.32 3.06 18.34
N LYS A 208 15.45 2.36 19.48
CA LYS A 208 15.50 0.88 19.53
C LYS A 208 14.26 0.25 18.89
N ARG A 209 13.08 0.83 19.16
CA ARG A 209 11.82 0.37 18.58
C ARG A 209 11.77 0.56 17.06
N VAL A 210 12.34 1.65 16.53
CA VAL A 210 12.49 1.86 15.07
C VAL A 210 13.32 0.72 14.49
N ASN A 211 14.57 0.55 14.93
CA ASN A 211 15.46 -0.48 14.39
C ASN A 211 14.84 -1.89 14.44
N SER A 212 14.23 -2.25 15.58
CA SER A 212 13.59 -3.56 15.75
C SER A 212 12.37 -3.75 14.82
N LEU A 213 11.53 -2.73 14.65
CA LEU A 213 10.32 -2.84 13.84
C LEU A 213 10.65 -2.95 12.34
N LEU A 214 11.61 -2.16 11.85
CA LEU A 214 11.98 -2.14 10.43
C LEU A 214 12.50 -3.50 9.96
N GLN A 215 13.12 -4.29 10.85
CA GLN A 215 13.62 -5.64 10.56
C GLN A 215 12.56 -6.74 10.73
N LYS A 216 11.39 -6.44 11.32
CA LYS A 216 10.36 -7.44 11.65
C LYS A 216 9.45 -7.72 10.45
N VAL A 217 10.02 -8.20 9.36
CA VAL A 217 9.29 -8.56 8.15
C VAL A 217 8.28 -9.69 8.45
N PRO A 218 6.99 -9.55 8.09
CA PRO A 218 6.00 -10.61 8.26
C PRO A 218 6.39 -11.89 7.50
N SER A 219 6.13 -13.05 8.09
CA SER A 219 6.43 -14.35 7.49
C SER A 219 5.56 -14.63 6.27
N LYS A 220 6.13 -15.31 5.27
CA LYS A 220 5.41 -15.81 4.10
C LYS A 220 4.47 -16.97 4.48
N GLY A 221 3.40 -17.12 3.72
CA GLY A 221 2.53 -18.30 3.78
C GLY A 221 3.09 -19.47 2.97
N ASP A 222 2.23 -20.44 2.70
CA ASP A 222 2.51 -21.68 1.95
C ASP A 222 1.96 -21.68 0.52
N PHE A 223 1.35 -20.59 0.07
CA PHE A 223 0.81 -20.46 -1.28
C PHE A 223 1.90 -20.58 -2.35
N ASP A 224 1.75 -21.55 -3.26
CA ASP A 224 2.62 -21.70 -4.42
C ASP A 224 2.28 -20.64 -5.49
N LEU A 225 3.14 -19.64 -5.61
CA LEU A 225 3.00 -18.54 -6.57
C LEU A 225 2.94 -19.03 -8.02
N THR A 226 3.55 -20.17 -8.36
CA THR A 226 3.56 -20.69 -9.74
C THR A 226 2.17 -21.14 -10.21
N SER A 227 1.24 -21.39 -9.27
CA SER A 227 -0.16 -21.70 -9.59
C SER A 227 -0.86 -20.57 -10.37
N VAL A 228 -0.41 -19.32 -10.23
CA VAL A 228 -0.94 -18.16 -10.97
C VAL A 228 -0.80 -18.34 -12.47
N LEU A 229 0.28 -18.98 -12.95
CA LEU A 229 0.52 -19.24 -14.37
C LEU A 229 -0.61 -20.05 -15.03
N LYS A 230 -1.33 -20.86 -14.24
CA LYS A 230 -2.43 -21.73 -14.69
C LYS A 230 -3.81 -21.16 -14.38
N SER A 231 -3.90 -20.04 -13.65
CA SER A 231 -5.18 -19.45 -13.26
C SER A 231 -5.85 -18.77 -14.44
N VAL A 232 -7.04 -19.21 -14.80
CA VAL A 232 -7.86 -18.63 -15.89
C VAL A 232 -8.50 -17.32 -15.45
N TYR A 233 -8.90 -17.22 -14.18
CA TYR A 233 -9.62 -16.07 -13.62
C TYR A 233 -8.71 -15.08 -12.88
N PHE A 234 -7.40 -15.16 -13.10
CA PHE A 234 -6.46 -14.21 -12.50
C PHE A 234 -6.61 -12.81 -13.12
N PHE A 235 -6.67 -12.74 -14.44
CA PHE A 235 -7.03 -11.57 -15.24
C PHE A 235 -8.04 -12.03 -16.30
N SER A 236 -9.26 -11.51 -16.26
CA SER A 236 -10.39 -11.93 -17.09
C SER A 236 -11.32 -10.79 -17.40
#